data_AF-A0A382TLT0-F1
#
_entry.id   AF-A0A382TLT0-F1
#
_cell.length_a   1.000
_cell.length_b   1.000
_cell.length_c   1.000
_cell.angle_alpha   90.00
_cell.angle_beta   90.00
_cell.angle_gamma   90.00
#
_symmetry.space_group_name_H-M   'P 1'
#
loop_
_entity.id
_entity.type
_entity.pdbx_description
1 polymer ?
#
loop_
_entity_poly.entity_id
_entity_poly.type
_entity_poly.pdbx_seq_one_letter_code
_entity_poly.pdbx_strand_id
1 'polypeptide(L)'
;MISQEEYKLRRQKLSKSIDEGVLILSGNTSYIRNHDVEFDFRQNSDFWYLTGFNEPNAVLVMTFNPAIEYILFVEPYDVNYHIWLGERAGIEGAINNFMADKAYPLNEINNIIPEIITEFNNIYYRNGSNSNIDSIINEYSNSNLRSVTGSRGNYNLRKNDVIESTSIIDPIPFISHLRLYKSDNEIELIKNAINISKTGFEHILNILRPGINEYEIQTELEYQFRKNGSRYNAYPSIVASGGNACVLHYIN
;
A
#
# COMPACT_ATOMS: atom_id res chain seq x y z
N MET A 1 6.34 -1.05 -17.72
CA MET A 1 5.41 -0.51 -16.69
C MET A 1 4.29 -1.51 -16.52
N ILE A 2 3.67 -1.57 -15.33
CA ILE A 2 2.49 -2.43 -15.10
C ILE A 2 1.24 -1.68 -15.57
N SER A 3 0.37 -2.34 -16.33
CA SER A 3 -0.89 -1.75 -16.82
C SER A 3 -2.01 -1.87 -15.79
N GLN A 4 -3.04 -1.03 -15.91
CA GLN A 4 -4.22 -1.13 -15.04
C GLN A 4 -4.97 -2.44 -15.18
N GLU A 5 -4.93 -3.05 -16.38
CA GLU A 5 -5.49 -4.40 -16.59
C GLU A 5 -4.73 -5.47 -15.79
N GLU A 6 -3.41 -5.34 -15.65
CA GLU A 6 -2.65 -6.26 -14.80
C GLU A 6 -2.97 -6.05 -13.31
N TYR A 7 -3.15 -4.80 -12.86
CA TYR A 7 -3.64 -4.52 -11.50
C TYR A 7 -5.03 -5.12 -11.25
N LYS A 8 -5.96 -4.99 -12.21
CA LYS A 8 -7.27 -5.64 -12.16
C LYS A 8 -7.16 -7.17 -12.08
N LEU A 9 -6.26 -7.78 -12.85
CA LEU A 9 -6.02 -9.22 -12.79
C LEU A 9 -5.49 -9.66 -11.41
N ARG A 10 -4.64 -8.86 -10.76
CA ARG A 10 -4.16 -9.15 -9.39
C ARG A 10 -5.31 -9.14 -8.39
N ARG A 11 -6.21 -8.14 -8.47
CA ARG A 11 -7.44 -8.06 -7.68
C ARG A 11 -8.34 -9.30 -7.88
N GLN A 12 -8.51 -9.74 -9.14
CA GLN A 12 -9.25 -10.96 -9.49
C GLN A 12 -8.57 -12.27 -9.04
N LYS A 13 -7.24 -12.29 -8.96
CA LYS A 13 -6.51 -13.45 -8.39
C LYS A 13 -6.70 -13.50 -6.88
N LEU A 14 -6.63 -12.35 -6.21
CA LEU A 14 -6.85 -12.25 -4.78
C LEU A 14 -8.24 -12.71 -4.38
N SER A 15 -9.28 -12.34 -5.15
CA SER A 15 -10.66 -12.78 -4.91
C SER A 15 -10.87 -14.30 -5.03
N LYS A 16 -9.92 -15.04 -5.59
CA LYS A 16 -9.95 -16.52 -5.64
C LYS A 16 -9.22 -17.17 -4.45
N SER A 17 -8.46 -16.39 -3.70
CA SER A 17 -7.67 -16.85 -2.55
C SER A 17 -8.26 -16.41 -1.21
N ILE A 18 -9.26 -15.53 -1.26
CA ILE A 18 -10.00 -14.99 -0.12
C ILE A 18 -11.44 -15.47 -0.22
N ASP A 19 -12.07 -15.77 0.92
CA ASP A 19 -13.48 -16.15 0.99
C ASP A 19 -14.38 -14.90 0.87
N GLU A 20 -15.69 -15.05 1.14
CA GLU A 20 -16.60 -13.90 1.25
C GLU A 20 -16.12 -12.91 2.32
N GLY A 21 -16.15 -11.61 2.03
CA GLY A 21 -15.76 -10.60 3.00
C GLY A 21 -15.40 -9.25 2.38
N VAL A 22 -14.84 -8.37 3.21
CA VAL A 22 -14.35 -7.05 2.82
C VAL A 22 -12.86 -6.92 3.17
N LEU A 23 -12.05 -6.53 2.20
CA LEU A 23 -10.63 -6.19 2.37
C LEU A 23 -10.46 -4.69 2.49
N ILE A 24 -9.71 -4.27 3.49
CA ILE A 24 -9.35 -2.86 3.70
C ILE A 24 -7.84 -2.74 3.78
N LEU A 25 -7.24 -1.94 2.91
CA LEU A 25 -5.81 -1.63 2.91
C LEU A 25 -5.58 -0.13 2.87
N SER A 26 -4.76 0.37 3.79
CA SER A 26 -4.32 1.77 3.76
C SER A 26 -3.06 1.93 2.93
N GLY A 27 -3.04 2.96 2.10
CA GLY A 27 -1.81 3.52 1.55
C GLY A 27 -0.97 4.20 2.64
N ASN A 28 0.28 4.51 2.30
CA ASN A 28 1.15 5.30 3.15
C ASN A 28 0.71 6.76 3.16
N THR A 29 1.07 7.48 4.22
CA THR A 29 1.00 8.93 4.28
C THR A 29 2.36 9.53 3.89
N SER A 30 2.39 10.82 3.57
CA SER A 30 3.65 11.55 3.54
C SER A 30 4.30 11.59 4.93
N TYR A 31 5.63 11.72 4.97
CA TYR A 31 6.39 11.82 6.23
C TYR A 31 7.23 13.09 6.25
N ILE A 32 7.15 13.84 7.34
CA ILE A 32 7.89 15.09 7.50
C ILE A 32 9.38 14.78 7.69
N ARG A 33 10.22 15.43 6.89
CA ARG A 33 11.68 15.45 7.03
C ARG A 33 12.12 16.56 7.98
N ASN A 34 11.71 17.80 7.72
CA ASN A 34 12.03 18.95 8.56
C ASN A 34 10.96 20.03 8.44
N HIS A 35 10.29 20.35 9.55
CA HIS A 35 9.20 21.34 9.59
C HIS A 35 8.12 21.08 8.52
N ASP A 36 8.09 21.87 7.45
CA ASP A 36 7.14 21.84 6.35
C ASP A 36 7.65 21.08 5.11
N VAL A 37 8.85 20.48 5.19
CA VAL A 37 9.44 19.68 4.11
C VAL A 37 9.22 18.20 4.36
N GLU A 38 8.68 17.50 3.37
CA GLU A 38 8.44 16.05 3.40
C GLU A 38 9.63 15.27 2.80
N PHE A 39 9.76 13.99 3.18
CA PHE A 39 10.54 13.03 2.41
C PHE A 39 9.83 12.70 1.09
N ASP A 40 10.60 12.17 0.12
CA ASP A 40 10.01 11.61 -1.09
C ASP A 40 8.98 10.53 -0.74
N PHE A 41 7.77 10.68 -1.29
CA PHE A 41 6.69 9.75 -1.02
C PHE A 41 6.97 8.36 -1.60
N ARG A 42 6.83 7.33 -0.76
CA ARG A 42 6.86 5.92 -1.16
C ARG A 42 5.61 5.23 -0.63
N GLN A 43 4.79 4.75 -1.56
CA GLN A 43 3.53 4.05 -1.25
C GLN A 43 3.74 2.78 -0.41
N ASN A 44 2.70 2.26 0.24
CA ASN A 44 2.69 0.91 0.81
C ASN A 44 2.79 -0.13 -0.33
N SER A 45 3.62 -1.17 -0.19
CA SER A 45 3.87 -2.11 -1.30
C SER A 45 2.69 -3.03 -1.62
N ASP A 46 1.88 -3.41 -0.63
CA ASP A 46 0.69 -4.25 -0.83
C ASP A 46 -0.45 -3.44 -1.45
N PHE A 47 -0.68 -2.22 -0.95
CA PHE A 47 -1.58 -1.26 -1.57
C PHE A 47 -1.17 -0.96 -3.01
N TRP A 48 0.12 -0.64 -3.25
CA TRP A 48 0.66 -0.39 -4.59
C TRP A 48 0.46 -1.59 -5.50
N TYR A 49 0.67 -2.82 -5.01
CA TYR A 49 0.56 -4.04 -5.79
C TYR A 49 -0.85 -4.28 -6.35
N LEU A 50 -1.90 -3.88 -5.62
CA LEU A 50 -3.29 -4.06 -6.01
C LEU A 50 -3.90 -2.86 -6.77
N THR A 51 -3.35 -1.67 -6.58
CA THR A 51 -3.96 -0.42 -7.08
C THR A 51 -3.15 0.29 -8.16
N GLY A 52 -1.81 0.24 -8.09
CA GLY A 52 -0.95 1.13 -8.85
C GLY A 52 -1.12 2.61 -8.52
N PHE A 53 -1.83 2.95 -7.43
CA PHE A 53 -2.18 4.32 -7.06
C PHE A 53 -1.09 4.95 -6.16
N ASN A 54 -0.47 6.05 -6.61
CA ASN A 54 0.74 6.62 -5.97
C ASN A 54 0.52 7.94 -5.23
N GLU A 55 -0.66 8.17 -4.66
CA GLU A 55 -0.92 9.35 -3.84
C GLU A 55 -1.06 8.96 -2.36
N PRO A 56 -0.70 9.87 -1.43
CA PRO A 56 -0.75 9.60 0.00
C PRO A 56 -2.19 9.47 0.52
N ASN A 57 -2.32 8.93 1.73
CA ASN A 57 -3.54 8.85 2.54
C ASN A 57 -4.69 7.97 1.98
N ALA A 58 -4.59 7.51 0.73
CA ALA A 58 -5.65 6.75 0.09
C ALA A 58 -5.91 5.40 0.78
N VAL A 59 -7.17 4.95 0.73
CA VAL A 59 -7.61 3.67 1.29
C VAL A 59 -8.31 2.86 0.21
N LEU A 60 -7.90 1.59 0.10
CA LEU A 60 -8.50 0.60 -0.77
C LEU A 60 -9.51 -0.20 0.04
N VAL A 61 -10.74 -0.26 -0.46
CA VAL A 61 -11.77 -1.19 0.01
C VAL A 61 -12.16 -2.12 -1.14
N MET A 62 -12.12 -3.42 -0.91
CA MET A 62 -12.62 -4.41 -1.85
C MET A 62 -13.66 -5.30 -1.19
N THR A 63 -14.78 -5.54 -1.86
CA THR A 63 -15.76 -6.53 -1.44
C THR A 63 -15.54 -7.84 -2.21
N PHE A 64 -15.90 -8.96 -1.59
CA PHE A 64 -15.85 -10.29 -2.18
C PHE A 64 -17.13 -11.03 -1.86
N ASN A 65 -17.88 -11.42 -2.90
CA ASN A 65 -19.18 -12.10 -2.87
C ASN A 65 -20.31 -11.30 -2.18
N PRO A 66 -21.45 -11.01 -2.83
CA PRO A 66 -21.88 -11.54 -4.13
C PRO A 66 -21.22 -10.86 -5.33
N ALA A 67 -20.64 -9.67 -5.15
CA ALA A 67 -19.94 -8.93 -6.20
C ALA A 67 -18.54 -8.54 -5.74
N ILE A 68 -17.59 -8.55 -6.68
CA ILE A 68 -16.26 -7.96 -6.45
C ILE A 68 -16.35 -6.50 -6.84
N GLU A 69 -16.30 -5.61 -5.87
CA GLU A 69 -16.17 -4.16 -6.11
C GLU A 69 -14.79 -3.69 -5.65
N TYR A 70 -14.14 -2.86 -6.46
CA TYR A 70 -12.89 -2.19 -6.16
C TYR A 70 -13.15 -0.70 -5.91
N ILE A 71 -13.02 -0.30 -4.65
CA ILE A 71 -13.36 1.03 -4.16
C ILE A 71 -12.09 1.75 -3.67
N LEU A 72 -11.91 2.99 -4.08
CA LEU A 72 -10.85 3.86 -3.58
C LEU A 72 -11.41 5.06 -2.81
N PHE A 73 -10.92 5.27 -1.60
CA PHE A 73 -11.06 6.52 -0.86
C PHE A 73 -9.83 7.36 -1.12
N VAL A 74 -10.01 8.54 -1.69
CA VAL A 74 -8.92 9.42 -2.12
C VAL A 74 -9.17 10.84 -1.67
N GLU A 75 -8.10 11.62 -1.56
CA GLU A 75 -8.25 13.04 -1.36
C GLU A 75 -9.04 13.65 -2.53
N PRO A 76 -10.04 14.51 -2.26
CA PRO A 76 -10.76 15.19 -3.33
C PRO A 76 -9.80 16.10 -4.10
N TYR A 77 -10.20 16.43 -5.34
CA TYR A 77 -9.47 17.41 -6.12
C TYR A 77 -9.54 18.79 -5.44
N ASP A 78 -8.38 19.41 -5.23
CA ASP A 78 -8.24 20.75 -4.66
C ASP A 78 -7.35 21.59 -5.59
N VAL A 79 -7.90 22.68 -6.13
CA VAL A 79 -7.20 23.59 -7.04
C VAL A 79 -5.99 24.24 -6.36
N ASN A 80 -6.12 24.61 -5.08
CA ASN A 80 -5.01 25.20 -4.34
C ASN A 80 -3.90 24.17 -4.18
N TYR A 81 -4.24 22.93 -3.82
CA TYR A 81 -3.26 21.85 -3.80
C TYR A 81 -2.59 21.66 -5.16
N HIS A 82 -3.37 21.61 -6.24
CA HIS A 82 -2.87 21.40 -7.60
C HIS A 82 -1.79 22.43 -7.99
N ILE A 83 -2.02 23.70 -7.70
CA ILE A 83 -1.09 24.79 -8.03
C ILE A 83 0.27 24.62 -7.33
N TRP A 84 0.26 24.11 -6.09
CA TRP A 84 1.47 24.05 -5.25
C TRP A 84 2.19 22.70 -5.31
N LEU A 85 1.45 21.60 -5.36
CA LEU A 85 1.95 20.24 -5.13
C LEU A 85 1.71 19.30 -6.31
N GLY A 86 1.09 19.80 -7.38
CA GLY A 86 0.83 19.07 -8.61
C GLY A 86 -0.53 18.36 -8.64
N GLU A 87 -0.82 17.74 -9.78
CA GLU A 87 -2.10 17.11 -10.06
C GLU A 87 -2.37 15.89 -9.15
N ARG A 88 -3.57 15.85 -8.57
CA ARG A 88 -4.14 14.67 -7.93
C ARG A 88 -5.15 14.04 -8.87
N ALA A 89 -5.24 12.72 -8.87
CA ALA A 89 -6.24 11.98 -9.61
C ALA A 89 -7.67 12.39 -9.18
N GLY A 90 -7.87 12.58 -7.87
CA GLY A 90 -9.21 12.78 -7.31
C GLY A 90 -10.16 11.62 -7.61
N ILE A 91 -11.45 11.84 -7.40
CA ILE A 91 -12.49 10.81 -7.55
C ILE A 91 -12.58 10.35 -9.02
N GLU A 92 -12.66 11.29 -9.95
CA GLU A 92 -12.78 10.99 -11.38
C GLU A 92 -11.53 10.27 -11.91
N GLY A 93 -10.33 10.70 -11.51
CA GLY A 93 -9.09 10.03 -11.90
C GLY A 93 -8.97 8.64 -11.28
N ALA A 94 -9.41 8.42 -10.04
CA ALA A 94 -9.45 7.09 -9.43
C ALA A 94 -10.30 6.10 -10.26
N ILE A 95 -11.45 6.55 -10.77
CA ILE A 95 -12.31 5.72 -11.63
C ILE A 95 -11.69 5.56 -13.02
N ASN A 96 -11.36 6.67 -13.70
CA ASN A 96 -10.97 6.66 -15.11
C ASN A 96 -9.56 6.11 -15.35
N ASN A 97 -8.60 6.45 -14.47
CA ASN A 97 -7.18 6.14 -14.66
C ASN A 97 -6.73 4.92 -13.85
N PHE A 98 -7.45 4.54 -12.79
CA PHE A 98 -7.10 3.39 -11.94
C PHE A 98 -8.17 2.28 -11.97
N MET A 99 -9.23 2.45 -12.77
CA MET A 99 -10.31 1.48 -12.95
C MET A 99 -11.00 1.11 -11.64
N ALA A 100 -11.13 2.06 -10.71
CA ALA A 100 -11.99 1.90 -9.54
C ALA A 100 -13.45 1.79 -9.97
N ASP A 101 -14.18 0.81 -9.43
CA ASP A 101 -15.62 0.68 -9.69
C ASP A 101 -16.38 1.83 -9.01
N LYS A 102 -15.91 2.25 -7.82
CA LYS A 102 -16.38 3.43 -7.10
C LYS A 102 -15.19 4.18 -6.49
N ALA A 103 -15.33 5.48 -6.32
CA ALA A 103 -14.40 6.26 -5.53
C ALA A 103 -15.14 7.28 -4.66
N TYR A 104 -14.60 7.54 -3.47
CA TYR A 104 -15.18 8.44 -2.49
C TYR A 104 -14.13 9.41 -1.93
N PRO A 105 -14.55 10.61 -1.48
CA PRO A 105 -13.69 11.48 -0.69
C PRO A 105 -13.15 10.77 0.57
N LEU A 106 -11.89 11.02 0.92
CA LEU A 106 -11.25 10.40 2.08
C LEU A 106 -11.98 10.69 3.40
N ASN A 107 -12.58 11.87 3.54
CA ASN A 107 -13.35 12.25 4.74
C ASN A 107 -14.68 11.48 4.91
N GLU A 108 -15.13 10.73 3.90
CA GLU A 108 -16.32 9.88 3.98
C GLU A 108 -16.04 8.48 4.55
N ILE A 109 -14.78 8.16 4.87
CA ILE A 109 -14.39 6.86 5.45
C ILE A 109 -15.26 6.49 6.67
N ASN A 110 -15.50 7.46 7.56
CA ASN A 110 -16.23 7.23 8.80
C ASN A 110 -17.73 6.99 8.60
N ASN A 111 -18.26 7.28 7.41
CA ASN A 111 -19.66 7.06 7.07
C ASN A 111 -19.80 5.75 6.26
N ILE A 112 -18.97 5.58 5.23
CA ILE A 112 -19.15 4.52 4.23
C ILE A 112 -18.54 3.18 4.66
N ILE A 113 -17.36 3.16 5.28
CA ILE A 113 -16.74 1.89 5.70
C ILE A 113 -17.64 1.15 6.70
N PRO A 114 -18.22 1.79 7.74
CA PRO A 114 -19.16 1.12 8.63
C PRO A 114 -20.35 0.47 7.91
N GLU A 115 -20.93 1.13 6.91
CA GLU A 115 -22.04 0.57 6.13
C GLU A 115 -21.59 -0.69 5.39
N ILE A 116 -20.45 -0.65 4.70
CA ILE A 116 -19.91 -1.80 3.97
C ILE A 116 -19.62 -2.97 4.91
N ILE A 117 -18.91 -2.75 6.02
CA ILE A 117 -18.49 -3.86 6.91
C ILE A 117 -19.68 -4.55 7.59
N THR A 118 -20.84 -3.90 7.70
CA THR A 118 -22.06 -4.52 8.27
C THR A 118 -22.67 -5.59 7.36
N GLU A 119 -22.33 -5.59 6.07
CA GLU A 119 -22.83 -6.56 5.10
C GLU A 119 -22.02 -7.87 5.09
N PHE A 120 -20.87 -7.93 5.79
CA PHE A 120 -19.94 -9.05 5.71
C PHE A 120 -19.56 -9.62 7.08
N ASN A 121 -19.36 -10.94 7.11
CA ASN A 121 -18.86 -11.64 8.29
C ASN A 121 -17.33 -11.61 8.42
N ASN A 122 -16.59 -11.48 7.32
CA ASN A 122 -15.13 -11.46 7.33
C ASN A 122 -14.60 -10.07 6.95
N ILE A 123 -13.75 -9.52 7.81
CA ILE A 123 -13.03 -8.27 7.57
C ILE A 123 -11.55 -8.61 7.42
N TYR A 124 -11.05 -8.55 6.20
CA TYR A 124 -9.65 -8.72 5.89
C TYR A 124 -8.91 -7.40 6.11
N TYR A 125 -8.35 -7.23 7.31
CA TYR A 125 -7.68 -6.01 7.73
C TYR A 125 -6.52 -6.30 8.70
N ARG A 126 -5.43 -5.54 8.56
CA ARG A 126 -4.28 -5.63 9.46
C ARG A 126 -4.41 -4.59 10.57
N ASN A 127 -4.71 -5.04 11.77
CA ASN A 127 -4.77 -4.18 12.96
C ASN A 127 -3.48 -3.38 13.17
N GLY A 128 -3.62 -2.11 13.53
CA GLY A 128 -2.51 -1.18 13.73
C GLY A 128 -1.95 -0.58 12.43
N SER A 129 -2.56 -0.88 11.28
CA SER A 129 -2.14 -0.28 10.01
C SER A 129 -2.67 1.14 9.82
N ASN A 130 -3.83 1.48 10.40
CA ASN A 130 -4.41 2.82 10.36
C ASN A 130 -5.31 3.06 11.57
N SER A 131 -4.94 4.01 12.43
CA SER A 131 -5.65 4.30 13.68
C SER A 131 -7.13 4.68 13.53
N ASN A 132 -7.51 5.33 12.42
CA ASN A 132 -8.90 5.69 12.17
C ASN A 132 -9.73 4.44 11.81
N ILE A 133 -9.19 3.60 10.92
CA ILE A 133 -9.84 2.33 10.52
C ILE A 133 -9.86 1.34 11.69
N ASP A 134 -8.79 1.29 12.50
CA ASP A 134 -8.75 0.53 13.75
C ASP A 134 -9.93 0.93 14.65
N SER A 135 -10.20 2.23 14.78
CA SER A 135 -11.31 2.74 15.60
C SER A 135 -12.66 2.29 15.04
N ILE A 136 -12.88 2.41 13.72
CA ILE A 136 -14.10 1.94 13.04
C ILE A 136 -14.35 0.45 13.30
N ILE A 137 -13.33 -0.39 13.09
CA ILE A 137 -13.46 -1.85 13.23
C ILE A 137 -13.68 -2.25 14.70
N ASN A 138 -13.02 -1.56 15.64
CA ASN A 138 -13.21 -1.79 17.07
C ASN A 138 -14.63 -1.38 17.52
N GLU A 139 -15.15 -0.25 17.04
CA GLU A 139 -16.52 0.19 17.33
C GLU A 139 -17.55 -0.81 16.79
N TYR A 140 -17.38 -1.27 15.55
CA TYR A 140 -18.22 -2.29 14.94
C TYR A 140 -18.22 -3.59 15.76
N SER A 141 -17.03 -4.11 16.09
CA SER A 141 -16.87 -5.34 16.88
C SER A 141 -17.52 -5.23 18.27
N ASN A 142 -17.39 -4.09 18.93
CA ASN A 142 -18.01 -3.83 20.24
C ASN A 142 -19.54 -3.67 20.16
N SER A 143 -20.07 -3.08 19.09
CA SER A 143 -21.51 -2.93 18.88
C SER A 143 -22.21 -4.29 18.71
N ASN A 144 -21.59 -5.22 17.99
CA ASN A 144 -22.06 -6.61 17.84
C ASN A 144 -21.98 -7.41 19.14
N LEU A 145 -21.07 -7.09 20.06
CA LEU A 145 -21.02 -7.72 21.40
C LEU A 145 -22.09 -7.15 22.37
N ARG A 146 -22.45 -5.87 22.22
CA ARG A 146 -23.47 -5.20 23.06
C ARG A 146 -24.89 -5.57 22.68
N SER A 147 -25.19 -5.86 21.41
CA SER A 147 -26.48 -6.42 21.01
C SER A 147 -26.73 -7.81 21.63
N VAL A 148 -25.67 -8.58 21.90
CA VAL A 148 -25.74 -9.90 22.57
C VAL A 148 -25.94 -9.78 24.09
N THR A 149 -25.44 -8.71 24.70
CA THR A 149 -25.44 -8.54 26.17
C THR A 149 -26.46 -7.51 26.68
N GLY A 150 -27.16 -6.85 25.77
CA GLY A 150 -28.14 -5.79 26.03
C GLY A 150 -29.58 -6.27 26.20
N SER A 151 -29.85 -7.06 27.24
CA SER A 151 -31.11 -6.98 28.02
C SER A 151 -30.99 -7.83 29.28
N ARG A 152 -30.70 -7.18 30.42
CA ARG A 152 -31.10 -7.67 31.74
C ARG A 152 -32.62 -7.63 31.87
N GLY A 153 -33.30 -8.49 31.12
CA GLY A 153 -34.75 -8.57 31.07
C GLY A 153 -35.21 -9.71 30.18
N ASN A 154 -35.33 -10.91 30.75
CA ASN A 154 -36.25 -11.97 30.35
C ASN A 154 -36.60 -12.09 28.85
N TYR A 155 -35.65 -12.53 28.03
CA TYR A 155 -35.99 -13.27 26.81
C TYR A 155 -35.11 -14.51 26.68
N ASN A 156 -35.78 -15.66 26.57
CA ASN A 156 -35.16 -16.94 26.23
C ASN A 156 -34.53 -16.82 24.84
N LEU A 157 -33.25 -16.45 24.77
CA LEU A 157 -32.44 -16.68 23.58
C LEU A 157 -32.43 -18.18 23.34
N ARG A 158 -33.04 -18.60 22.23
CA ARG A 158 -32.98 -19.99 21.80
C ARG A 158 -31.51 -20.28 21.51
N LYS A 159 -31.05 -21.46 21.92
CA LYS A 159 -29.70 -22.02 21.74
C LYS A 159 -29.22 -22.10 20.26
N ASN A 160 -30.00 -21.56 19.31
CA ASN A 160 -29.80 -21.65 17.87
C ASN A 160 -29.68 -20.29 17.17
N ASP A 161 -29.74 -19.15 17.88
CA ASP A 161 -29.42 -17.85 17.28
C ASP A 161 -27.90 -17.68 17.32
N VAL A 162 -27.20 -18.41 16.45
CA VAL A 162 -25.77 -18.24 16.20
C VAL A 162 -25.62 -16.91 15.48
N ILE A 163 -25.28 -15.86 16.20
CA ILE A 163 -24.73 -14.65 15.58
C ILE A 163 -23.37 -15.09 15.05
N GLU A 164 -23.25 -15.19 13.73
CA GLU A 164 -21.97 -15.50 13.08
C GLU A 164 -20.95 -14.47 13.56
N SER A 165 -19.91 -14.95 14.23
CA SER A 165 -18.88 -14.09 14.80
C SER A 165 -18.11 -13.43 13.66
N THR A 166 -18.14 -12.09 13.59
CA THR A 166 -17.29 -11.35 12.66
C THR A 166 -15.82 -11.74 12.88
N SER A 167 -15.15 -12.17 11.81
CA SER A 167 -13.73 -12.54 11.86
C SER A 167 -12.87 -11.43 11.26
N ILE A 168 -11.89 -10.96 12.03
CA ILE A 168 -10.87 -10.03 11.53
C ILE A 168 -9.64 -10.84 11.15
N ILE A 169 -9.25 -10.79 9.88
CA ILE A 169 -8.24 -11.65 9.28
C ILE A 169 -7.13 -10.77 8.67
N ASP A 170 -5.86 -11.06 8.96
CA ASP A 170 -4.75 -10.34 8.31
C ASP A 170 -4.69 -10.69 6.81
N PRO A 171 -4.83 -9.73 5.88
CA PRO A 171 -4.78 -9.98 4.44
C PRO A 171 -3.37 -10.23 3.90
N ILE A 172 -2.32 -9.86 4.66
CA ILE A 172 -0.95 -9.83 4.15
C ILE A 172 -0.44 -11.20 3.70
N PRO A 173 -0.73 -12.35 4.36
CA PRO A 173 -0.33 -13.66 3.86
C PRO A 173 -0.87 -13.97 2.44
N PHE A 174 -2.13 -13.61 2.16
CA PHE A 174 -2.76 -13.82 0.86
C PHE A 174 -2.09 -12.96 -0.23
N ILE A 175 -1.88 -11.67 0.05
CA ILE A 175 -1.26 -10.73 -0.89
C ILE A 175 0.22 -11.09 -1.12
N SER A 176 0.94 -11.45 -0.05
CA SER A 176 2.35 -11.85 -0.13
C SER A 176 2.54 -13.11 -0.96
N HIS A 177 1.60 -14.05 -0.90
CA HIS A 177 1.61 -15.24 -1.76
C HIS A 177 1.50 -14.88 -3.24
N LEU A 178 0.63 -13.92 -3.60
CA LEU A 178 0.54 -13.43 -4.98
C LEU A 178 1.83 -12.72 -5.40
N ARG A 179 2.40 -11.87 -4.53
CA ARG A 179 3.64 -11.13 -4.79
C ARG A 179 4.87 -12.04 -4.88
N LEU A 180 4.81 -13.28 -4.39
CA LEU A 180 5.91 -14.23 -4.48
C LEU A 180 6.19 -14.62 -5.94
N TYR A 181 5.14 -14.86 -6.72
CA TYR A 181 5.23 -15.28 -8.12
C TYR A 181 5.02 -14.09 -9.06
N LYS A 182 6.08 -13.73 -9.80
CA LYS A 182 6.09 -12.52 -10.63
C LYS A 182 5.41 -12.81 -11.98
N SER A 183 4.68 -11.84 -12.50
CA SER A 183 4.26 -11.83 -13.89
C SER A 183 5.48 -11.60 -14.82
N ASP A 184 5.33 -11.90 -16.10
CA ASP A 184 6.38 -11.60 -17.10
C ASP A 184 6.71 -10.09 -17.12
N ASN A 185 5.69 -9.22 -16.99
CA ASN A 185 5.89 -7.78 -16.92
C ASN A 185 6.67 -7.34 -15.66
N GLU A 186 6.42 -7.98 -14.52
CA GLU A 186 7.20 -7.73 -13.30
C GLU A 186 8.65 -8.20 -13.45
N ILE A 187 8.87 -9.35 -14.09
CA ILE A 187 10.21 -9.87 -14.40
C ILE A 187 10.97 -8.90 -15.30
N GLU A 188 10.34 -8.36 -16.34
CA GLU A 188 10.96 -7.38 -17.23
C GLU A 188 11.31 -6.07 -16.49
N LEU A 189 10.46 -5.62 -15.57
CA LEU A 189 10.79 -4.47 -14.72
C LEU A 189 11.98 -4.75 -13.78
N ILE A 190 12.06 -5.95 -13.21
CA ILE A 190 13.19 -6.37 -12.37
C ILE A 190 14.48 -6.43 -13.22
N LYS A 191 14.44 -6.99 -14.43
CA LYS A 191 15.58 -7.00 -15.35
C LYS A 191 16.04 -5.59 -15.70
N ASN A 192 15.11 -4.67 -15.93
CA ASN A 192 15.45 -3.27 -16.16
C ASN A 192 16.15 -2.65 -14.95
N ALA A 193 15.64 -2.86 -13.73
CA ALA A 193 16.28 -2.39 -12.50
C ALA A 193 17.68 -2.98 -12.29
N ILE A 194 17.87 -4.26 -12.63
CA ILE A 194 19.19 -4.93 -12.62
C ILE A 194 20.13 -4.25 -13.63
N ASN A 195 19.67 -3.98 -14.85
CA ASN A 195 20.49 -3.33 -15.88
C ASN A 195 20.92 -1.92 -15.46
N ILE A 196 20.02 -1.13 -14.88
CA ILE A 196 20.34 0.19 -14.33
C ILE A 196 21.40 0.08 -13.23
N SER A 197 21.21 -0.88 -12.31
CA SER A 197 22.17 -1.13 -11.22
C SER A 197 23.54 -1.52 -11.77
N LYS A 198 23.56 -2.43 -12.75
CA LYS A 198 24.78 -2.88 -13.44
C LYS A 198 25.52 -1.71 -14.08
N THR A 199 24.84 -0.83 -14.80
CA THR A 199 25.47 0.35 -15.42
C THR A 199 26.15 1.24 -14.38
N GLY A 200 25.54 1.43 -13.20
CA GLY A 200 26.17 2.15 -12.10
C GLY A 200 27.44 1.48 -11.60
N PHE A 201 27.41 0.16 -11.39
CA PHE A 201 28.59 -0.60 -10.96
C PHE A 201 29.71 -0.61 -12.02
N GLU A 202 29.38 -0.75 -13.31
CA GLU A 202 30.36 -0.70 -14.40
C GLU A 202 31.00 0.70 -14.51
N HIS A 203 30.23 1.76 -14.24
CA HIS A 203 30.75 3.13 -14.23
C HIS A 203 31.79 3.34 -13.12
N ILE A 204 31.49 2.94 -11.88
CA ILE A 204 32.39 3.20 -10.74
C ILE A 204 33.76 2.51 -10.91
N LEU A 205 33.84 1.37 -11.60
CA LEU A 205 35.11 0.68 -11.88
C LEU A 205 36.12 1.54 -12.63
N ASN A 206 35.67 2.52 -13.43
CA ASN A 206 36.55 3.39 -14.21
C ASN A 206 37.11 4.57 -13.42
N ILE A 207 36.54 4.86 -12.25
CA ILE A 207 36.92 6.02 -11.42
C ILE A 207 37.58 5.61 -10.11
N LEU A 208 37.36 4.38 -9.63
CA LEU A 208 37.92 3.84 -8.39
C LEU A 208 39.46 3.94 -8.39
N ARG A 209 39.99 4.65 -7.39
CA ARG A 209 41.43 4.79 -7.13
C ARG A 209 41.67 5.17 -5.67
N PRO A 210 42.84 4.89 -5.10
CA PRO A 210 43.20 5.34 -3.76
C PRO A 210 43.04 6.86 -3.59
N GLY A 211 42.54 7.29 -2.44
CA GLY A 211 42.36 8.71 -2.10
C GLY A 211 40.99 9.30 -2.46
N ILE A 212 40.08 8.53 -3.06
CA ILE A 212 38.66 8.94 -3.21
C ILE A 212 37.88 8.58 -1.95
N ASN A 213 36.97 9.45 -1.52
CA ASN A 213 36.08 9.19 -0.40
C ASN A 213 34.90 8.28 -0.79
N GLU A 214 34.40 7.49 0.17
CA GLU A 214 33.26 6.58 -0.02
C GLU A 214 32.02 7.31 -0.57
N TYR A 215 31.70 8.50 -0.07
CA TYR A 215 30.55 9.29 -0.51
C TYR A 215 30.66 9.81 -1.96
N GLU A 216 31.88 9.99 -2.49
CA GLU A 216 32.08 10.39 -3.89
C GLU A 216 31.71 9.24 -4.82
N ILE A 217 32.11 8.01 -4.47
CA ILE A 217 31.72 6.80 -5.19
C ILE A 217 30.21 6.56 -5.09
N GLN A 218 29.61 6.79 -3.92
CA GLN A 218 28.16 6.74 -3.76
C GLN A 218 27.45 7.73 -4.68
N THR A 219 27.94 8.96 -4.76
CA THR A 219 27.37 10.02 -5.61
C THR A 219 27.39 9.61 -7.08
N GLU A 220 28.50 9.08 -7.56
CA GLU A 220 28.66 8.61 -8.95
C GLU A 220 27.76 7.41 -9.25
N LEU A 221 27.64 6.47 -8.30
CA LEU A 221 26.76 5.31 -8.43
C LEU A 221 25.29 5.74 -8.56
N GLU A 222 24.80 6.58 -7.64
CA GLU A 222 23.41 7.03 -7.63
C GLU A 222 23.09 7.98 -8.79
N TYR A 223 24.06 8.77 -9.25
CA TYR A 223 23.91 9.56 -10.46
C TYR A 223 23.60 8.67 -11.66
N GLN A 224 24.30 7.55 -11.83
CA GLN A 224 24.00 6.59 -12.90
C GLN A 224 22.62 5.97 -12.74
N PHE A 225 22.19 5.65 -11.51
CA PHE A 225 20.84 5.13 -11.29
C PHE A 225 19.77 6.13 -11.75
N ARG A 226 19.88 7.39 -11.33
CA ARG A 226 18.95 8.47 -11.70
C ARG A 226 18.96 8.75 -13.20
N LYS A 227 20.15 8.88 -13.79
CA LYS A 227 20.32 9.14 -15.22
C LYS A 227 19.68 8.07 -16.10
N ASN A 228 19.69 6.80 -15.65
CA ASN A 228 19.10 5.68 -16.38
C ASN A 228 17.64 5.40 -15.99
N GLY A 229 16.98 6.33 -15.30
CA GLY A 229 15.53 6.32 -15.08
C GLY A 229 15.06 5.80 -13.71
N SER A 230 15.96 5.49 -12.78
CA SER A 230 15.58 5.15 -11.40
C SER A 230 15.36 6.42 -10.59
N ARG A 231 14.11 6.73 -10.25
CA ARG A 231 13.79 7.92 -9.45
C ARG A 231 14.32 7.86 -8.02
N TYR A 232 14.37 6.65 -7.45
CA TYR A 232 14.78 6.40 -6.07
C TYR A 232 15.69 5.17 -6.01
N ASN A 233 16.44 5.06 -4.91
CA ASN A 233 17.17 3.83 -4.60
C ASN A 233 16.22 2.83 -3.91
N ALA A 234 16.48 1.54 -4.07
CA ALA A 234 15.72 0.51 -3.37
C ALA A 234 15.99 0.51 -1.85
N TYR A 235 17.20 0.91 -1.47
CA TYR A 235 17.70 1.07 -0.10
C TYR A 235 18.88 2.05 -0.11
N PRO A 236 19.31 2.59 1.04
CA PRO A 236 20.50 3.43 1.12
C PRO A 236 21.73 2.71 0.57
N SER A 237 22.46 3.36 -0.34
CA SER A 237 23.67 2.81 -0.93
C SER A 237 24.70 2.49 0.15
N ILE A 238 25.32 1.32 0.08
CA ILE A 238 26.43 0.94 0.98
C ILE A 238 27.72 1.04 0.17
N VAL A 239 28.58 1.98 0.55
CA VAL A 239 29.92 2.14 -0.04
C VAL A 239 30.93 2.10 1.10
N ALA A 240 31.59 0.96 1.27
CA ALA A 240 32.43 0.69 2.43
C ALA A 240 33.81 0.19 2.00
N SER A 241 34.86 0.80 2.55
CA SER A 241 36.27 0.52 2.26
C SER A 241 37.00 0.08 3.53
N GLY A 242 38.05 -0.73 3.37
CA GLY A 242 38.85 -1.21 4.50
C GLY A 242 38.02 -1.91 5.58
N GLY A 243 38.21 -1.49 6.85
CA GLY A 243 37.46 -2.06 7.99
C GLY A 243 35.95 -1.79 7.95
N ASN A 244 35.50 -0.74 7.26
CA ASN A 244 34.07 -0.44 7.13
C ASN A 244 33.34 -1.56 6.38
N ALA A 245 34.01 -2.27 5.46
CA ALA A 245 33.43 -3.38 4.71
C ALA A 245 33.06 -4.60 5.59
N CYS A 246 33.49 -4.61 6.86
CA CYS A 246 33.07 -5.61 7.85
C CYS A 246 31.74 -5.24 8.55
N VAL A 247 31.16 -4.07 8.26
CA VAL A 247 29.89 -3.60 8.82
C VAL A 247 28.77 -3.78 7.78
N LEU A 248 27.82 -4.67 8.06
CA LEU A 248 26.82 -5.12 7.07
C LEU A 248 25.90 -4.02 6.53
N HIS A 249 25.56 -3.02 7.35
CA HIS A 249 24.69 -1.90 6.99
C HIS A 249 25.42 -0.56 7.21
N TYR A 250 26.63 -0.42 6.68
CA TYR A 250 27.39 0.83 6.72
C TYR A 250 26.80 1.86 5.75
N ILE A 251 26.15 2.88 6.28
CA ILE A 251 25.41 3.91 5.52
C ILE A 251 25.82 5.35 5.91
N ASN A 252 27.00 5.49 6.53
CA ASN A 252 27.52 6.76 7.03
C ASN A 252 28.46 7.44 6.04
#